data_AF-A0A952U012-F1
#
_entry.id   AF-A0A952U012-F1
#
_cell.length_a   1.000
_cell.length_b   1.000
_cell.length_c   1.000
_cell.angle_alpha   90.00
_cell.angle_beta   90.00
_cell.angle_gamma   90.00
#
_symmetry.space_group_name_H-M   'P 1'
#
loop_
_entity.id
_entity.type
_entity.pdbx_description
1 polymer ?
#
loop_
_entity_poly.entity_id
_entity_poly.type
_entity_poly.pdbx_seq_one_letter_code
_entity_poly.pdbx_strand_id
1 'polypeptide(L)'
;MKYDPSYILIFTDGACTGNPGPGGWGSVVVLPNGTVHELGDGNPQTTNNRMEMVAALRALAILEEPQGDIILYTDSQYLINGITKWVFGWRSRGWKSAEGKDVANRDLWEELVRQVARVKPATIKWKYVRGHSGYPGNERCDQIAVSFATKKPDRLYVGPLDGYFVDLSELPPEDEMSSSSKNGSAKGSAKKSSSAAKGGKKTYLSLVRGVVTRHMTWPECDRVVKGVPAKYKKCESGKDERETLRSWGVNPESIKIEGAPSPFND
;
A
#
# COMPACT_ATOMS: atom_id res chain seq x y z
N MET A 1 -5.59 -2.16 -17.18
CA MET A 1 -6.50 -3.22 -17.71
C MET A 1 -7.76 -2.53 -18.23
N LYS A 2 -8.43 -3.01 -19.28
CA LYS A 2 -9.72 -2.40 -19.68
C LYS A 2 -10.83 -2.85 -18.74
N TYR A 3 -11.80 -1.97 -18.48
CA TYR A 3 -13.03 -2.33 -17.77
C TYR A 3 -13.85 -3.34 -18.58
N ASP A 4 -14.45 -4.30 -17.88
CA ASP A 4 -15.38 -5.30 -18.40
C ASP A 4 -16.68 -5.13 -17.61
N PRO A 5 -17.81 -4.78 -18.26
CA PRO A 5 -19.06 -4.43 -17.59
C PRO A 5 -19.76 -5.61 -16.91
N SER A 6 -19.27 -6.84 -17.05
CA SER A 6 -19.75 -7.98 -16.26
C SER A 6 -19.26 -7.96 -14.80
N TYR A 7 -18.31 -7.08 -14.46
CA TYR A 7 -17.76 -6.96 -13.11
C TYR A 7 -18.32 -5.75 -12.35
N ILE A 8 -18.56 -5.97 -11.05
CA ILE A 8 -18.72 -4.89 -10.08
C ILE A 8 -17.32 -4.33 -9.79
N LEU A 9 -17.08 -3.06 -10.12
CA LEU A 9 -15.80 -2.39 -9.91
C LEU A 9 -15.89 -1.51 -8.67
N ILE A 10 -14.94 -1.65 -7.75
CA ILE A 10 -14.88 -0.90 -6.50
C ILE A 10 -13.50 -0.26 -6.35
N PHE A 11 -13.46 1.02 -5.97
CA PHE A 11 -12.28 1.70 -5.42
C PHE A 11 -12.58 2.12 -3.98
N THR A 12 -11.58 2.08 -3.08
CA THR A 12 -11.73 2.39 -1.65
C THR A 12 -10.48 3.02 -1.06
N ASP A 13 -10.64 4.13 -0.34
CA ASP A 13 -9.56 4.88 0.32
C ASP A 13 -10.02 5.45 1.67
N GLY A 14 -9.08 5.82 2.54
CA GLY A 14 -9.34 6.32 3.89
C GLY A 14 -8.23 7.24 4.39
N ALA A 15 -8.60 8.43 4.86
CA ALA A 15 -7.68 9.50 5.26
C ALA A 15 -7.90 9.93 6.71
N CYS A 16 -6.84 10.35 7.41
CA CYS A 16 -6.89 10.80 8.80
C CYS A 16 -5.95 12.00 9.07
N THR A 17 -6.50 13.06 9.65
CA THR A 17 -5.76 14.27 10.07
C THR A 17 -5.12 14.06 11.46
N GLY A 18 -4.11 13.18 11.49
CA GLY A 18 -3.52 12.65 12.71
C GLY A 18 -4.01 11.22 13.00
N ASN A 19 -3.21 10.43 13.72
CA ASN A 19 -3.47 9.00 13.91
C ASN A 19 -3.23 8.57 15.38
N PRO A 20 -4.28 8.53 16.23
CA PRO A 20 -5.68 8.82 15.93
C PRO A 20 -5.99 10.32 15.76
N GLY A 21 -7.10 10.62 15.09
CA GLY A 21 -7.59 11.99 14.85
C GLY A 21 -8.87 12.01 14.00
N PRO A 22 -9.31 13.19 13.53
CA PRO A 22 -10.44 13.31 12.61
C PRO A 22 -10.11 12.69 11.25
N GLY A 23 -10.94 11.74 10.81
CA GLY A 23 -10.75 11.02 9.56
C GLY A 23 -12.04 10.91 8.75
N GLY A 24 -11.89 10.42 7.53
CA GLY A 24 -12.98 10.16 6.60
C GLY A 24 -12.58 9.04 5.64
N TRP A 25 -13.58 8.48 4.97
CA TRP A 25 -13.39 7.40 4.00
C TRP A 25 -14.15 7.71 2.71
N GLY A 26 -13.68 7.15 1.61
CA GLY A 26 -14.28 7.32 0.29
C GLY A 26 -14.34 5.99 -0.46
N SER A 27 -15.40 5.80 -1.24
CA SER A 27 -15.54 4.63 -2.11
C SER A 27 -16.29 4.99 -3.38
N VAL A 28 -15.87 4.40 -4.51
CA VAL A 28 -16.56 4.47 -5.80
C VAL A 28 -16.95 3.05 -6.17
N VAL A 29 -18.24 2.79 -6.39
CA VAL A 29 -18.77 1.49 -6.80
C VAL A 29 -19.48 1.63 -8.14
N VAL A 30 -19.06 0.86 -9.15
CA VAL A 30 -19.71 0.74 -10.45
C VAL A 30 -20.37 -0.62 -10.56
N LEU A 31 -21.67 -0.63 -10.85
CA LEU A 31 -22.49 -1.83 -11.02
C LEU A 31 -22.59 -2.23 -12.51
N PRO A 32 -22.75 -3.53 -12.84
CA PRO A 32 -22.92 -4.03 -14.21
C PRO A 32 -24.05 -3.41 -15.04
N ASN A 33 -25.05 -2.80 -14.39
CA ASN A 33 -26.12 -2.05 -15.06
C ASN A 33 -25.70 -0.61 -15.47
N GLY A 34 -24.43 -0.24 -15.29
CA GLY A 34 -23.89 1.09 -15.58
C GLY A 34 -24.19 2.14 -14.49
N THR A 35 -24.65 1.77 -13.30
CA THR A 35 -24.85 2.71 -12.18
C THR A 35 -23.56 2.90 -11.39
N VAL A 36 -23.21 4.15 -11.09
CA VAL A 36 -22.12 4.53 -10.19
C VAL A 36 -22.68 5.06 -8.87
N HIS A 37 -22.08 4.62 -7.76
CA HIS A 37 -22.31 5.14 -6.41
C HIS A 37 -21.00 5.62 -5.81
N GLU A 38 -20.89 6.91 -5.52
CA GLU A 38 -19.92 7.44 -4.56
C GLU A 38 -20.47 7.32 -3.14
N LEU A 39 -19.63 6.85 -2.21
CA LEU A 39 -19.94 6.71 -0.80
C LEU A 39 -18.83 7.36 0.03
N GLY A 40 -19.18 7.99 1.13
CA GLY A 40 -18.22 8.54 2.09
C GLY A 40 -18.90 9.04 3.36
N ASP A 41 -18.16 9.07 4.46
CA ASP A 41 -18.58 9.65 5.74
C ASP A 41 -17.34 9.99 6.59
N GLY A 42 -17.51 10.80 7.64
CA GLY A 42 -16.46 11.23 8.55
C GLY A 42 -16.57 10.63 9.95
N ASN A 43 -15.44 10.53 10.66
CA ASN A 43 -15.41 10.22 12.09
C ASN A 43 -14.42 11.15 12.81
N PRO A 44 -14.85 11.90 13.85
CA PRO A 44 -14.00 12.90 14.50
C PRO A 44 -12.84 12.31 15.32
N GLN A 45 -12.83 11.01 15.61
CA GLN A 45 -11.77 10.34 16.38
C GLN A 45 -11.61 8.88 15.93
N THR A 46 -10.75 8.66 14.94
CA THR A 46 -10.51 7.37 14.27
C THR A 46 -9.03 7.18 13.90
N THR A 47 -8.69 6.13 13.16
CA THR A 47 -7.34 5.85 12.63
C THR A 47 -7.41 5.51 11.14
N ASN A 48 -6.32 5.68 10.40
CA ASN A 48 -6.30 5.52 8.94
C ASN A 48 -6.78 4.12 8.53
N ASN A 49 -6.20 3.10 9.16
CA ASN A 49 -6.59 1.69 9.01
C ASN A 49 -8.08 1.42 9.24
N ARG A 50 -8.75 2.18 10.12
CA ARG A 50 -10.20 2.04 10.35
C ARG A 50 -11.02 2.70 9.25
N MET A 51 -10.55 3.80 8.66
CA MET A 51 -11.20 4.43 7.52
C MET A 51 -11.05 3.57 6.25
N GLU A 52 -9.84 3.07 5.97
CA GLU A 52 -9.57 2.09 4.91
C GLU A 52 -10.52 0.87 4.99
N MET A 53 -10.67 0.30 6.20
CA MET A 53 -11.58 -0.84 6.43
C MET A 53 -13.06 -0.47 6.29
N VAL A 54 -13.48 0.71 6.76
CA VAL A 54 -14.87 1.16 6.66
C VAL A 54 -15.25 1.45 5.20
N ALA A 55 -14.34 1.96 4.38
CA ALA A 55 -14.55 2.14 2.94
C ALA A 55 -15.00 0.83 2.27
N ALA A 56 -14.18 -0.21 2.36
CA ALA A 56 -14.51 -1.52 1.77
C ALA A 56 -15.73 -2.19 2.41
N LEU A 57 -15.92 -2.05 3.72
CA LEU A 57 -17.11 -2.53 4.43
C LEU A 57 -18.38 -1.88 3.86
N ARG A 58 -18.39 -0.56 3.65
CA ARG A 58 -19.54 0.20 3.14
C ARG A 58 -19.77 -0.01 1.64
N ALA A 59 -18.71 -0.12 0.84
CA ALA A 59 -18.80 -0.47 -0.58
C ALA A 59 -19.41 -1.88 -0.79
N LEU A 60 -19.02 -2.86 0.03
CA LEU A 60 -19.65 -4.19 0.00
C LEU A 60 -21.07 -4.20 0.62
N ALA A 61 -21.35 -3.32 1.58
CA ALA A 61 -22.64 -3.27 2.27
C ALA A 61 -23.82 -2.88 1.36
N ILE A 62 -23.59 -2.15 0.26
CA ILE A 62 -24.63 -1.85 -0.75
C ILE A 62 -24.87 -2.99 -1.75
N LEU A 63 -24.06 -4.06 -1.72
CA LEU A 63 -24.22 -5.24 -2.58
C LEU A 63 -25.06 -6.30 -1.84
N GLU A 64 -26.37 -6.29 -2.06
CA GLU A 64 -27.28 -7.29 -1.52
C GLU A 64 -27.28 -8.57 -2.37
N GLU A 65 -27.57 -8.46 -3.66
CA GLU A 65 -27.49 -9.55 -4.65
C GLU A 65 -26.56 -9.17 -5.83
N PRO A 66 -25.23 -9.38 -5.70
CA PRO A 66 -24.26 -8.92 -6.69
C PRO A 66 -24.37 -9.65 -8.03
N GLN A 67 -24.74 -8.90 -9.08
CA GLN A 67 -24.92 -9.39 -10.46
C GLN A 67 -23.59 -9.58 -11.23
N GLY A 68 -22.53 -10.01 -10.56
CA GLY A 68 -21.20 -10.18 -11.14
C GLY A 68 -20.10 -10.41 -10.09
N ASP A 69 -18.93 -10.86 -10.54
CA ASP A 69 -17.71 -10.90 -9.73
C ASP A 69 -17.31 -9.47 -9.33
N ILE A 70 -16.62 -9.31 -8.19
CA ILE A 70 -16.23 -8.01 -7.64
C ILE A 70 -14.72 -7.81 -7.83
N ILE A 71 -14.31 -6.66 -8.37
CA ILE A 71 -12.91 -6.22 -8.40
C ILE A 71 -12.78 -5.02 -7.47
N LEU A 72 -12.05 -5.18 -6.35
CA LEU A 72 -11.88 -4.14 -5.33
C LEU A 72 -10.44 -3.66 -5.28
N TYR A 73 -10.23 -2.41 -5.69
CA TYR A 73 -8.96 -1.69 -5.64
C TYR A 73 -8.82 -0.88 -4.35
N THR A 74 -7.66 -1.01 -3.70
CA THR A 74 -7.24 -0.20 -2.56
C THR A 74 -5.72 -0.17 -2.46
N ASP A 75 -5.13 0.87 -1.90
CA ASP A 75 -3.70 0.89 -1.55
C ASP A 75 -3.42 0.32 -0.15
N SER A 76 -4.47 0.05 0.64
CA SER A 76 -4.35 -0.52 1.98
C SER A 76 -3.86 -1.96 1.93
N GLN A 77 -2.53 -2.11 2.01
CA GLN A 77 -1.90 -3.41 2.25
C GLN A 77 -2.33 -4.02 3.59
N TYR A 78 -2.78 -3.21 4.56
CA TYR A 78 -3.35 -3.70 5.81
C TYR A 78 -4.70 -4.40 5.58
N LEU A 79 -5.60 -3.77 4.82
CA LEU A 79 -6.89 -4.33 4.43
C LEU A 79 -6.71 -5.63 3.62
N ILE A 80 -5.93 -5.59 2.53
CA ILE A 80 -5.76 -6.75 1.64
C ILE A 80 -5.08 -7.90 2.38
N ASN A 81 -3.95 -7.70 3.07
CA ASN A 81 -3.28 -8.80 3.78
C ASN A 81 -4.12 -9.32 4.95
N GLY A 82 -4.90 -8.47 5.61
CA GLY A 82 -5.82 -8.90 6.65
C GLY A 82 -6.89 -9.84 6.14
N ILE A 83 -7.69 -9.41 5.15
CA ILE A 83 -8.82 -10.20 4.63
C ILE A 83 -8.38 -11.43 3.83
N THR A 84 -7.23 -11.37 3.14
CA THR A 84 -6.74 -12.50 2.31
C THR A 84 -5.82 -13.48 3.04
N LYS A 85 -5.23 -13.11 4.20
CA LYS A 85 -4.22 -13.95 4.89
C LYS A 85 -4.44 -14.03 6.40
N TRP A 86 -4.61 -12.90 7.09
CA TRP A 86 -4.55 -12.89 8.56
C TRP A 86 -5.85 -13.34 9.26
N VAL A 87 -7.03 -12.98 8.74
CA VAL A 87 -8.33 -13.27 9.40
C VAL A 87 -8.56 -14.76 9.65
N PHE A 88 -8.08 -15.64 8.76
CA PHE A 88 -8.19 -17.10 8.93
C PHE A 88 -7.42 -17.58 10.17
N GLY A 89 -6.17 -17.10 10.31
CA GLY A 89 -5.31 -17.39 11.44
C GLY A 89 -5.69 -16.64 12.72
N TRP A 90 -6.48 -15.57 12.65
CA TRP A 90 -7.04 -14.92 13.84
C TRP A 90 -8.28 -15.64 14.34
N ARG A 91 -9.22 -15.99 13.45
CA ARG A 91 -10.45 -16.73 13.82
C ARG A 91 -10.16 -18.08 14.47
N SER A 92 -9.18 -18.83 13.95
CA SER A 92 -8.77 -20.12 14.54
C SER A 92 -8.09 -20.02 15.92
N ARG A 93 -7.63 -18.82 16.31
CA ARG A 93 -7.01 -18.53 17.62
C ARG A 93 -7.87 -17.63 18.51
N GLY A 94 -9.18 -17.58 18.28
CA GLY A 94 -10.10 -16.78 19.12
C GLY A 94 -9.85 -15.27 19.04
N TRP A 95 -9.46 -14.76 17.87
CA TRP A 95 -9.07 -13.37 17.61
C TRP A 95 -7.85 -12.87 18.38
N LYS A 96 -6.83 -13.73 18.51
CA LYS A 96 -5.51 -13.38 19.07
C LYS A 96 -4.40 -13.37 18.01
N SER A 97 -3.42 -12.51 18.25
CA SER A 97 -2.21 -12.34 17.42
C SER A 97 -1.20 -13.49 17.65
N ALA A 98 -0.04 -13.46 16.99
CA ALA A 98 1.02 -14.45 17.25
C ALA A 98 1.65 -14.28 18.65
N GLU A 99 1.53 -13.09 19.22
CA GLU A 99 2.03 -12.66 20.52
C GLU A 99 0.95 -12.83 21.63
N GLY A 100 -0.17 -13.50 21.34
CA GLY A 100 -1.26 -13.79 22.30
C GLY A 100 -2.17 -12.60 22.65
N LYS A 101 -1.86 -11.41 22.13
CA LYS A 101 -2.65 -10.17 22.32
C LYS A 101 -3.91 -10.20 21.47
N ASP A 102 -4.93 -9.44 21.86
CA ASP A 102 -6.16 -9.32 21.09
C ASP A 102 -5.94 -8.54 19.79
N VAL A 103 -6.66 -8.91 18.73
CA VAL A 103 -6.48 -8.33 17.39
C VAL A 103 -7.06 -6.91 17.32
N ALA A 104 -6.21 -5.95 16.93
CA ALA A 104 -6.63 -4.57 16.68
C ALA A 104 -7.66 -4.51 15.52
N ASN A 105 -8.68 -3.65 15.68
CA ASN A 105 -9.82 -3.52 14.77
C ASN A 105 -10.64 -4.81 14.57
N ARG A 106 -10.62 -5.73 15.56
CA ARG A 106 -11.42 -6.96 15.55
C ARG A 106 -12.88 -6.72 15.16
N ASP A 107 -13.47 -5.64 15.66
CA ASP A 107 -14.85 -5.21 15.37
C ASP A 107 -15.11 -5.03 13.87
N LEU A 108 -14.21 -4.35 13.17
CA LEU A 108 -14.30 -4.16 11.72
C LEU A 108 -13.90 -5.43 10.96
N TRP A 109 -13.00 -6.26 11.49
CA TRP A 109 -12.63 -7.54 10.86
C TRP A 109 -13.75 -8.58 10.93
N GLU A 110 -14.46 -8.67 12.06
CA GLU A 110 -15.64 -9.53 12.20
C GLU A 110 -16.75 -9.08 11.26
N GLU A 111 -16.97 -7.77 11.12
CA GLU A 111 -17.96 -7.24 10.18
C GLU A 111 -17.57 -7.44 8.71
N LEU A 112 -16.33 -7.13 8.32
CA LEU A 112 -15.87 -7.31 6.94
C LEU A 112 -15.94 -8.78 6.52
N VAL A 113 -15.61 -9.72 7.42
CA VAL A 113 -15.77 -11.17 7.16
C VAL A 113 -17.24 -11.57 6.99
N ARG A 114 -18.21 -10.90 7.64
CA ARG A 114 -19.64 -11.10 7.37
C ARG A 114 -20.05 -10.55 6.00
N GLN A 115 -19.63 -9.33 5.65
CA GLN A 115 -19.94 -8.74 4.34
C GLN A 115 -19.38 -9.58 3.18
N VAL A 116 -18.12 -10.02 3.28
CA VAL A 116 -17.46 -10.91 2.29
C VAL A 116 -18.13 -12.29 2.21
N ALA A 117 -18.80 -12.76 3.27
CA ALA A 117 -19.59 -13.98 3.24
C ALA A 117 -20.99 -13.75 2.62
N ARG A 118 -21.57 -12.56 2.80
CA ARG A 118 -22.91 -12.19 2.30
C ARG A 118 -22.96 -12.04 0.79
N VAL A 119 -21.94 -11.42 0.17
CA VAL A 119 -21.88 -11.18 -1.28
C VAL A 119 -21.65 -12.44 -2.14
N LYS A 120 -21.77 -13.64 -1.57
CA LYS A 120 -21.66 -14.90 -2.33
C LYS A 120 -22.93 -15.12 -3.17
N PRO A 121 -22.82 -15.66 -4.40
CA PRO A 121 -21.69 -16.44 -4.93
C PRO A 121 -20.53 -15.64 -5.55
N ALA A 122 -20.59 -14.31 -5.64
CA ALA A 122 -19.55 -13.51 -6.30
C ALA A 122 -18.16 -13.66 -5.66
N THR A 123 -17.12 -13.68 -6.49
CA THR A 123 -15.71 -13.71 -6.06
C THR A 123 -15.18 -12.29 -5.94
N ILE A 124 -14.55 -11.96 -4.81
CA ILE A 124 -13.87 -10.68 -4.62
C ILE A 124 -12.39 -10.79 -5.00
N LYS A 125 -12.01 -10.15 -6.10
CA LYS A 125 -10.64 -9.98 -6.57
C LYS A 125 -10.07 -8.72 -5.92
N TRP A 126 -9.46 -8.89 -4.75
CA TRP A 126 -8.74 -7.83 -4.02
C TRP A 126 -7.47 -7.45 -4.79
N LYS A 127 -7.42 -6.23 -5.32
CA LYS A 127 -6.27 -5.69 -6.07
C LYS A 127 -5.63 -4.56 -5.29
N TYR A 128 -4.30 -4.60 -5.22
CA TYR A 128 -3.52 -3.46 -4.78
C TYR A 128 -3.46 -2.43 -5.91
N VAL A 129 -3.69 -1.17 -5.58
CA VAL A 129 -3.30 -0.02 -6.40
C VAL A 129 -2.34 0.82 -5.55
N ARG A 130 -1.41 1.55 -6.17
CA ARG A 130 -0.50 2.43 -5.43
C ARG A 130 -1.18 3.75 -5.08
N GLY A 131 -1.14 4.18 -3.81
CA GLY A 131 -1.63 5.50 -3.41
C GLY A 131 -0.96 6.63 -4.20
N HIS A 132 -1.76 7.65 -4.57
CA HIS A 132 -1.37 8.81 -5.40
C HIS A 132 -0.58 8.45 -6.68
N SER A 133 -1.11 7.53 -7.50
CA SER A 133 -0.44 7.02 -8.72
C SER A 133 -1.08 7.43 -10.06
N GLY A 134 -2.06 8.34 -10.06
CA GLY A 134 -2.70 8.83 -11.30
C GLY A 134 -3.93 8.05 -11.74
N TYR A 135 -4.46 7.11 -10.95
CA TYR A 135 -5.68 6.36 -11.29
C TYR A 135 -6.93 7.07 -10.77
N PRO A 136 -7.78 7.65 -11.64
CA PRO A 136 -8.81 8.60 -11.20
C PRO A 136 -9.83 8.01 -10.21
N GLY A 137 -10.16 6.73 -10.33
CA GLY A 137 -11.05 6.04 -9.38
C GLY A 137 -10.53 5.98 -7.94
N ASN A 138 -9.21 5.84 -7.73
CA ASN A 138 -8.62 5.89 -6.40
C ASN A 138 -8.45 7.34 -5.94
N GLU A 139 -8.00 8.24 -6.82
CA GLU A 139 -7.82 9.66 -6.48
C GLU A 139 -9.15 10.34 -6.12
N ARG A 140 -10.28 9.89 -6.69
CA ARG A 140 -11.61 10.30 -6.26
C ARG A 140 -11.95 9.80 -4.85
N CYS A 141 -11.54 8.59 -4.49
CA CYS A 141 -11.74 8.06 -3.13
C CYS A 141 -10.92 8.84 -2.08
N ASP A 142 -9.66 9.18 -2.39
CA ASP A 142 -8.80 10.06 -1.56
C ASP A 142 -9.45 11.44 -1.38
N GLN A 143 -9.88 12.09 -2.47
CA GLN A 143 -10.63 13.37 -2.41
C GLN A 143 -11.85 13.29 -1.48
N ILE A 144 -12.69 12.27 -1.64
CA ILE A 144 -13.87 12.06 -0.78
C ILE A 144 -13.43 11.87 0.68
N ALA A 145 -12.47 10.99 0.95
CA ALA A 145 -11.97 10.71 2.30
C ALA A 145 -11.40 11.96 2.99
N VAL A 146 -10.61 12.76 2.28
CA VAL A 146 -10.04 14.04 2.76
C VAL A 146 -11.13 15.10 2.97
N SER A 147 -12.14 15.17 2.11
CA SER A 147 -13.27 16.10 2.24
C SER A 147 -14.04 15.86 3.56
N PHE A 148 -14.29 14.60 3.90
CA PHE A 148 -14.92 14.20 5.18
C PHE A 148 -13.98 14.40 6.37
N ALA A 149 -12.71 14.00 6.27
CA ALA A 149 -11.72 14.18 7.34
C ALA A 149 -11.54 15.66 7.74
N THR A 150 -11.58 16.57 6.76
CA THR A 150 -11.46 18.02 6.95
C THR A 150 -12.79 18.73 7.23
N LYS A 151 -13.89 17.98 7.38
CA LYS A 151 -15.27 18.49 7.64
C LYS A 151 -15.78 19.47 6.58
N LYS A 152 -15.39 19.26 5.33
CA LYS A 152 -15.84 19.97 4.13
C LYS A 152 -16.27 18.93 3.09
N PRO A 153 -17.32 18.14 3.35
CA PRO A 153 -17.65 16.98 2.53
C PRO A 153 -18.00 17.38 1.09
N ASP A 154 -17.42 16.66 0.14
CA ASP A 154 -17.75 16.78 -1.27
C ASP A 154 -19.19 16.30 -1.54
N ARG A 155 -19.79 16.81 -2.62
CA ARG A 155 -21.05 16.24 -3.13
C ARG A 155 -20.76 14.87 -3.73
N LEU A 156 -21.34 13.83 -3.14
CA LEU A 156 -21.30 12.47 -3.65
C LEU A 156 -22.20 12.30 -4.90
N TYR A 157 -21.71 11.59 -5.91
CA TYR A 157 -22.45 11.21 -7.11
C TYR A 157 -23.21 9.89 -6.94
N VAL A 158 -24.46 9.84 -7.42
CA VAL A 158 -25.18 8.60 -7.70
C VAL A 158 -25.91 8.78 -9.03
N GLY A 159 -25.66 7.91 -10.01
CA GLY A 159 -26.20 8.06 -11.36
C GLY A 159 -25.55 7.15 -12.40
N PRO A 160 -25.85 7.32 -13.70
CA PRO A 160 -25.25 6.52 -14.77
C PRO A 160 -23.76 6.81 -14.98
N LEU A 161 -23.00 5.82 -15.44
CA LEU A 161 -21.57 5.93 -15.74
C LEU A 161 -21.27 6.90 -16.89
N ASP A 162 -22.17 7.02 -17.88
CA ASP A 162 -22.09 7.98 -18.99
C ASP A 162 -22.16 9.45 -18.52
N GLY A 163 -22.80 9.70 -17.37
CA GLY A 163 -22.84 11.01 -16.70
C GLY A 163 -21.74 11.21 -15.65
N TYR A 164 -20.85 10.25 -15.45
CA TYR A 164 -19.84 10.28 -14.39
C TYR A 164 -18.55 10.96 -14.86
N PHE A 165 -18.08 11.94 -14.07
CA PHE A 165 -17.01 12.87 -14.46
C PHE A 165 -15.59 12.34 -14.20
N VAL A 166 -15.44 11.12 -13.69
CA VAL A 166 -14.16 10.48 -13.37
C VAL A 166 -13.91 9.36 -14.37
N ASP A 167 -12.82 9.42 -15.13
CA ASP A 167 -12.47 8.41 -16.11
C ASP A 167 -12.07 7.08 -15.44
N LEU A 168 -12.88 6.05 -15.65
CA LEU A 168 -12.64 4.68 -15.17
C LEU A 168 -12.28 3.70 -16.30
N SER A 169 -11.97 4.18 -17.50
CA SER A 169 -11.63 3.34 -18.66
C SER A 169 -10.27 2.65 -18.51
N GLU A 170 -9.30 3.32 -17.88
CA GLU A 170 -7.98 2.76 -17.54
C GLU A 170 -7.93 2.27 -16.09
N LEU A 171 -8.17 0.96 -15.90
CA LEU A 171 -7.99 0.34 -14.58
C LEU A 171 -6.51 0.12 -14.28
N PRO A 172 -6.08 0.21 -13.01
CA PRO A 172 -4.69 -0.07 -12.61
C PRO A 172 -4.17 -1.41 -13.14
N PRO A 173 -2.86 -1.52 -13.42
CA PRO A 173 -2.22 -2.79 -13.76
C PRO A 173 -2.40 -3.80 -12.62
N GLU A 174 -2.16 -5.07 -12.93
CA GLU A 174 -2.04 -6.09 -11.89
C GLU A 174 -0.64 -5.99 -11.27
N ASP A 175 -0.46 -4.97 -10.41
CA ASP A 175 0.78 -4.75 -9.66
C ASP A 175 1.14 -6.01 -8.86
N GLU A 176 2.33 -6.57 -9.10
CA GLU A 176 2.86 -7.65 -8.27
C GLU A 176 2.94 -7.15 -6.82
N MET A 177 2.10 -7.72 -5.95
CA MET A 177 2.02 -7.36 -4.53
C MET A 177 3.38 -7.66 -3.85
N SER A 178 4.27 -6.65 -3.85
CA SER A 178 5.71 -6.91 -3.76
C SER A 178 6.06 -7.70 -2.49
N SER A 179 6.82 -8.78 -2.68
CA SER A 179 6.89 -9.93 -1.76
C SER A 179 7.78 -9.67 -0.52
N SER A 180 7.54 -8.58 0.20
CA SER A 180 8.31 -8.16 1.38
C SER A 180 7.51 -7.28 2.35
N SER A 181 6.65 -7.91 3.14
CA SER A 181 6.26 -7.39 4.46
C SER A 181 6.39 -8.50 5.51
N LYS A 182 7.55 -8.55 6.19
CA LYS A 182 7.69 -9.23 7.48
C LYS A 182 7.50 -8.17 8.57
N ASN A 183 6.55 -8.40 9.46
CA ASN A 183 6.14 -7.44 10.49
C ASN A 183 7.30 -6.96 11.35
N GLY A 184 7.33 -5.66 11.64
CA GLY A 184 8.18 -5.10 12.68
C GLY A 184 7.61 -5.36 14.07
N SER A 185 8.31 -6.15 14.88
CA SER A 185 8.19 -6.18 16.35
C SER A 185 9.50 -6.69 16.94
N ALA A 186 9.86 -6.21 18.12
CA ALA A 186 11.28 -6.10 18.51
C ALA A 186 11.82 -7.24 19.38
N LYS A 187 13.12 -7.55 19.16
CA LYS A 187 14.08 -8.22 20.07
C LYS A 187 13.69 -9.59 20.67
N GLY A 188 14.23 -10.64 20.07
CA GLY A 188 14.55 -11.93 20.70
C GLY A 188 15.77 -12.55 20.00
N SER A 189 16.70 -13.16 20.75
CA SER A 189 18.05 -13.51 20.23
C SER A 189 18.35 -15.00 20.24
N ALA A 190 18.54 -15.64 19.07
CA ALA A 190 19.42 -16.82 18.90
C ALA A 190 19.66 -17.21 17.42
N LYS A 191 20.79 -17.90 17.17
CA LYS A 191 21.20 -18.63 15.94
C LYS A 191 20.28 -19.86 15.71
N LYS A 192 20.18 -20.59 14.58
CA LYS A 192 20.94 -20.88 13.33
C LYS A 192 19.89 -21.26 12.23
N SER A 193 20.12 -21.52 10.93
CA SER A 193 21.06 -21.06 9.87
C SER A 193 20.71 -21.79 8.54
N SER A 194 21.12 -21.29 7.37
CA SER A 194 21.04 -21.90 6.00
C SER A 194 19.62 -22.18 5.43
N SER A 195 19.31 -21.92 4.16
CA SER A 195 20.10 -22.19 2.93
C SER A 195 20.03 -21.10 1.83
N ALA A 196 20.70 -21.35 0.70
CA ALA A 196 20.90 -20.48 -0.46
C ALA A 196 19.88 -20.75 -1.59
N ALA A 197 19.76 -19.97 -2.68
CA ALA A 197 19.97 -18.54 -2.95
C ALA A 197 19.54 -18.23 -4.40
N LYS A 198 18.98 -17.04 -4.67
CA LYS A 198 18.97 -16.37 -5.99
C LYS A 198 18.42 -14.94 -5.85
N GLY A 199 19.20 -13.94 -6.30
CA GLY A 199 18.83 -12.53 -6.24
C GLY A 199 20.06 -11.64 -6.36
N GLY A 200 19.97 -10.56 -7.15
CA GLY A 200 21.09 -9.62 -7.35
C GLY A 200 21.52 -8.94 -6.05
N LYS A 201 22.83 -8.70 -5.87
CA LYS A 201 23.37 -7.96 -4.72
C LYS A 201 22.95 -6.48 -4.81
N LYS A 202 21.83 -6.15 -4.18
CA LYS A 202 21.36 -4.78 -3.99
C LYS A 202 22.40 -4.00 -3.18
N THR A 203 22.64 -2.75 -3.57
CA THR A 203 23.63 -1.87 -2.95
C THR A 203 22.98 -0.52 -2.62
N TYR A 204 23.69 0.31 -1.85
CA TYR A 204 23.24 1.65 -1.52
C TYR A 204 24.40 2.62 -1.72
N LEU A 205 24.17 3.71 -2.44
CA LEU A 205 25.11 4.81 -2.56
C LEU A 205 24.69 5.93 -1.61
N SER A 206 25.67 6.54 -0.93
CA SER A 206 25.48 7.76 -0.15
C SER A 206 26.48 8.82 -0.60
N LEU A 207 26.02 10.05 -0.82
CA LEU A 207 26.84 11.24 -1.05
C LEU A 207 26.72 12.16 0.17
N VAL A 208 27.79 12.29 0.94
CA VAL A 208 27.86 13.13 2.15
C VAL A 208 29.03 14.08 2.02
N ARG A 209 28.79 15.40 2.11
CA ARG A 209 29.82 16.46 1.99
C ARG A 209 30.75 16.31 0.75
N GLY A 210 30.21 15.82 -0.36
CA GLY A 210 30.96 15.57 -1.61
C GLY A 210 31.60 14.18 -1.73
N VAL A 211 31.67 13.39 -0.64
CA VAL A 211 32.22 12.03 -0.67
C VAL A 211 31.13 11.02 -1.00
N VAL A 212 31.38 10.16 -2.00
CA VAL A 212 30.55 9.00 -2.30
C VAL A 212 31.07 7.76 -1.57
N THR A 213 30.15 7.03 -0.92
CA THR A 213 30.40 5.73 -0.30
C THR A 213 29.40 4.70 -0.82
N ARG A 214 29.85 3.46 -1.04
CA ARG A 214 29.04 2.31 -1.43
C ARG A 214 28.86 1.36 -0.25
N HIS A 215 27.62 1.03 0.04
CA HIS A 215 27.21 0.16 1.15
C HIS A 215 26.56 -1.11 0.61
N MET A 216 26.74 -2.23 1.32
CA MET A 216 26.13 -3.51 0.96
C MET A 216 24.75 -3.70 1.62
N THR A 217 24.47 -2.93 2.67
CA THR A 217 23.23 -3.00 3.45
C THR A 217 22.68 -1.61 3.77
N TRP A 218 21.37 -1.53 4.03
CA TRP A 218 20.75 -0.27 4.45
C TRP A 218 21.29 0.26 5.80
N PRO A 219 21.53 -0.57 6.84
CA PRO A 219 22.09 -0.08 8.12
C PRO A 219 23.53 0.44 8.07
N GLU A 220 24.29 0.18 7.00
CA GLU A 220 25.57 0.86 6.73
C GLU A 220 25.31 2.26 6.16
N CYS A 221 24.42 2.37 5.17
CA CYS A 221 24.03 3.64 4.57
C CYS A 221 23.35 4.59 5.59
N ASP A 222 22.37 4.11 6.36
CA ASP A 222 21.66 4.88 7.40
C ASP A 222 22.64 5.49 8.42
N ARG A 223 23.65 4.72 8.88
CA ARG A 223 24.68 5.24 9.80
C ARG A 223 25.50 6.41 9.23
N VAL A 224 25.57 6.55 7.91
CA VAL A 224 26.35 7.60 7.22
C VAL A 224 25.49 8.80 6.82
N VAL A 225 24.18 8.62 6.56
CA VAL A 225 23.28 9.71 6.12
C VAL A 225 22.35 10.26 7.19
N LYS A 226 22.14 9.53 8.29
CA LYS A 226 21.21 9.92 9.37
C LYS A 226 21.73 11.15 10.12
N GLY A 227 20.94 12.23 10.11
CA GLY A 227 21.26 13.46 10.84
C GLY A 227 22.26 14.39 10.13
N VAL A 228 22.63 14.11 8.89
CA VAL A 228 23.53 14.97 8.08
C VAL A 228 22.93 15.28 6.70
N PRO A 229 23.18 16.47 6.12
CA PRO A 229 22.79 16.75 4.73
C PRO A 229 23.50 15.80 3.76
N ALA A 230 22.71 14.95 3.11
CA ALA A 230 23.19 13.85 2.26
C ALA A 230 22.21 13.56 1.11
N LYS A 231 22.72 13.02 0.01
CA LYS A 231 21.90 12.29 -0.98
C LYS A 231 22.15 10.79 -0.79
N TYR A 232 21.14 9.96 -0.99
CA TYR A 232 21.33 8.51 -1.06
C TYR A 232 20.37 7.88 -2.06
N LYS A 233 20.73 6.72 -2.57
CA LYS A 233 19.86 5.88 -3.41
C LYS A 233 20.25 4.42 -3.27
N LYS A 234 19.23 3.57 -3.17
CA LYS A 234 19.34 2.11 -3.32
C LYS A 234 19.51 1.79 -4.80
N CYS A 235 20.55 1.05 -5.14
CA CYS A 235 20.83 0.61 -6.51
C CYS A 235 20.58 -0.90 -6.65
N GLU A 236 19.96 -1.32 -7.74
CA GLU A 236 19.65 -2.75 -7.99
C GLU A 236 20.59 -3.40 -9.02
N SER A 237 21.47 -2.62 -9.65
CA SER A 237 22.56 -3.13 -10.50
C SER A 237 23.74 -2.15 -10.61
N GLY A 238 24.89 -2.63 -11.07
CA GLY A 238 26.03 -1.77 -11.42
C GLY A 238 25.79 -0.83 -12.61
N LYS A 239 24.68 -0.96 -13.36
CA LYS A 239 24.25 0.07 -14.33
C LYS A 239 23.63 1.25 -13.58
N ASP A 240 22.69 0.94 -12.69
CA ASP A 240 21.95 1.88 -11.84
C ASP A 240 22.88 2.67 -10.90
N GLU A 241 23.95 2.04 -10.38
CA GLU A 241 25.03 2.76 -9.67
C GLU A 241 25.65 3.87 -10.53
N ARG A 242 26.08 3.57 -11.77
CA ARG A 242 26.74 4.53 -12.69
C ARG A 242 25.79 5.59 -13.26
N GLU A 243 24.49 5.34 -13.22
CA GLU A 243 23.45 6.30 -13.60
C GLU A 243 23.16 7.28 -12.44
N THR A 244 23.08 6.75 -11.22
CA THR A 244 22.95 7.51 -9.96
C THR A 244 24.12 8.48 -9.74
N LEU A 245 25.35 8.04 -9.98
CA LEU A 245 26.54 8.88 -9.83
C LEU A 245 26.53 10.05 -10.82
N ARG A 246 26.11 9.80 -12.07
CA ARG A 246 25.94 10.85 -13.08
C ARG A 246 24.83 11.83 -12.74
N SER A 247 23.68 11.39 -12.21
CA SER A 247 22.63 12.32 -11.76
C SER A 247 22.99 13.11 -10.50
N TRP A 248 24.06 12.74 -9.80
CA TRP A 248 24.64 13.52 -8.71
C TRP A 248 25.84 14.39 -9.13
N GLY A 249 26.27 14.34 -10.39
CA GLY A 249 27.42 15.10 -10.90
C GLY A 249 28.79 14.56 -10.48
N VAL A 250 28.89 13.29 -10.06
CA VAL A 250 30.13 12.69 -9.55
C VAL A 250 30.74 11.74 -10.60
N ASN A 251 32.04 11.89 -10.89
CA ASN A 251 32.76 10.92 -11.73
C ASN A 251 32.81 9.55 -11.01
N PRO A 252 32.30 8.45 -11.61
CA PRO A 252 32.38 7.11 -11.02
C PRO A 252 33.80 6.61 -10.67
N GLU A 253 34.85 7.20 -11.23
CA GLU A 253 36.25 6.84 -10.94
C GLU A 253 36.77 7.44 -9.62
N SER A 254 36.05 8.40 -9.02
CA SER A 254 36.44 9.06 -7.76
C SER A 254 36.04 8.32 -6.48
N ILE A 255 35.49 7.10 -6.58
CA ILE A 255 34.97 6.34 -5.44
C ILE A 255 36.12 5.72 -4.65
N LYS A 256 36.38 6.22 -3.44
CA LYS A 256 37.21 5.52 -2.46
C LYS A 256 36.44 4.30 -1.91
N ILE A 257 36.88 3.11 -2.28
CA ILE A 257 36.35 1.84 -1.78
C ILE A 257 37.11 1.45 -0.51
N GLU A 258 36.51 1.67 0.66
CA GLU A 258 37.01 1.03 1.88
C GLU A 258 36.86 -0.49 1.76
N GLY A 259 37.94 -1.24 1.99
CA GLY A 259 37.98 -2.70 1.94
C GLY A 259 38.57 -3.33 0.67
N ALA A 260 39.05 -2.54 -0.30
CA ALA A 260 39.93 -3.04 -1.36
C ALA A 260 41.41 -2.90 -0.95
N PRO A 261 42.28 -3.89 -1.22
CA PRO A 261 43.72 -3.71 -1.05
C PRO A 261 44.26 -2.66 -2.04
N SER A 262 45.31 -1.94 -1.67
CA SER A 262 45.94 -0.94 -2.55
C SER A 262 46.51 -1.62 -3.80
N PRO A 263 46.23 -1.10 -5.02
CA PRO A 263 46.93 -1.53 -6.23
C PRO A 263 48.31 -0.88 -6.37
N PHE A 264 48.69 0.02 -5.46
CA PHE A 264 50.01 0.61 -5.37
C PHE A 264 50.64 0.31 -4.01
N ASN A 265 51.60 -0.61 -4.05
CA ASN A 265 52.75 -0.66 -3.18
C ASN A 265 53.83 -1.41 -3.96
N ASP A 266 54.95 -0.75 -4.23
CA ASP A 266 56.22 -1.44 -4.50
C ASP A 266 56.75 -2.10 -3.20
#